data_AF-A0A2J8LD25-F1
#
_entry.id   AF-A0A2J8LD25-F1
#
_cell.length_a   1.000
_cell.length_b   1.000
_cell.length_c   1.000
_cell.angle_alpha   90.00
_cell.angle_beta   90.00
_cell.angle_gamma   90.00
#
_symmetry.space_group_name_H-M   'P 1'
#
loop_
_entity.id
_entity.type
_entity.pdbx_description
1 polymer ?
#
loop_
_entity_poly.entity_id
_entity_poly.type
_entity_poly.pdbx_seq_one_letter_code
_entity_poly.pdbx_strand_id
1 'polypeptide(L)'
;MYGKIAVMELFRPKGESKDLLFILTAKYNACILEYKQSGESIDIITRAHGNVQDRIGRPSETGIIGIIDPECRMIGLRLYDGLFKVIPLDRDNKELKAFNIRLEELHVIDVKFLYGCQAPTICFVYQVLDQEEGGRNCE
;
A
#
# COMPACT_ATOMS: atom_id res chain seq x y z
N MET A 1 -8.52 12.18 -13.43
CA MET A 1 -7.32 11.78 -12.64
C MET A 1 -6.15 12.69 -13.01
N TYR A 2 -5.67 13.54 -12.10
CA TYR A 2 -4.54 14.44 -12.35
C TYR A 2 -3.19 13.83 -11.93
N GLY A 3 -2.91 12.61 -12.41
CA GLY A 3 -1.68 11.89 -12.09
C GLY A 3 -1.66 10.50 -12.75
N LYS A 4 -0.46 9.95 -12.96
CA LYS A 4 -0.27 8.58 -13.46
C LYS A 4 -0.71 7.60 -12.36
N ILE A 5 -1.62 6.69 -12.67
CA ILE A 5 -2.04 5.62 -11.76
C ILE A 5 -0.86 4.66 -11.58
N ALA A 6 -0.49 4.42 -10.32
CA ALA A 6 0.56 3.49 -9.92
C ALA A 6 -0.03 2.24 -9.26
N VAL A 7 -1.08 2.38 -8.45
CA VAL A 7 -1.83 1.27 -7.85
C VAL A 7 -3.31 1.49 -8.09
N MET A 8 -4.03 0.42 -8.39
CA MET A 8 -5.48 0.42 -8.56
C MET A 8 -6.05 -0.90 -8.05
N GLU A 9 -6.78 -0.86 -6.94
CA GLU A 9 -7.29 -2.07 -6.28
C GLU A 9 -8.74 -1.88 -5.84
N LEU A 10 -9.58 -2.90 -6.07
CA LEU A 10 -10.95 -2.95 -5.57
C LEU A 10 -10.98 -3.67 -4.23
N PHE A 11 -11.80 -3.18 -3.31
CA PHE A 11 -11.99 -3.81 -2.00
C PHE A 11 -13.38 -3.51 -1.44
N ARG A 12 -13.89 -4.40 -0.59
CA ARG A 12 -15.20 -4.25 0.05
C ARG A 12 -15.08 -4.29 1.57
N PRO A 13 -15.00 -3.13 2.24
CA PRO A 13 -15.06 -3.06 3.69
C PRO A 13 -16.34 -3.67 4.26
N LYS A 14 -16.27 -4.16 5.50
CA LYS A 14 -17.45 -4.70 6.19
C LYS A 14 -18.53 -3.62 6.30
N GLY A 15 -19.74 -3.97 5.83
CA GLY A 15 -20.91 -3.10 5.85
C GLY A 15 -21.07 -2.18 4.63
N GLU A 16 -20.16 -2.22 3.66
CA GLU A 16 -20.38 -1.60 2.34
C GLU A 16 -21.14 -2.56 1.43
N SER A 17 -22.08 -2.03 0.63
CA SER A 17 -22.92 -2.84 -0.28
C SER A 17 -22.25 -3.19 -1.60
N LYS A 18 -21.17 -2.49 -1.94
CA LYS A 18 -20.43 -2.59 -3.20
C LYS A 18 -18.95 -2.30 -2.95
N ASP A 19 -18.13 -2.59 -3.95
CA ASP A 19 -16.69 -2.35 -3.88
C ASP A 19 -16.39 -0.86 -3.94
N LEU A 20 -15.34 -0.47 -3.21
CA LEU A 20 -14.68 0.81 -3.32
C LEU A 20 -13.39 0.64 -4.12
N LEU A 21 -12.95 1.70 -4.76
CA LEU A 21 -11.74 1.72 -5.57
C LEU A 21 -10.64 2.51 -4.88
N PHE A 22 -9.56 1.85 -4.50
CA PHE A 22 -8.34 2.51 -4.05
C PHE A 22 -7.45 2.84 -5.24
N ILE A 23 -6.97 4.08 -5.30
CA ILE A 23 -6.00 4.53 -6.29
C ILE A 23 -4.82 5.19 -5.58
N LEU A 24 -3.61 4.86 -6.01
CA LEU A 24 -2.38 5.58 -5.70
C LEU A 24 -1.76 6.09 -6.99
N THR A 25 -1.35 7.35 -7.00
CA THR A 25 -0.64 7.96 -8.14
C THR A 25 0.88 7.90 -7.99
N ALA A 26 1.61 8.06 -9.10
CA ALA A 26 3.07 8.17 -9.10
C ALA A 26 3.61 9.39 -8.32
N LYS A 27 2.76 10.37 -8.01
CA LYS A 27 3.07 11.51 -7.12
C LYS A 27 2.59 11.28 -5.68
N TYR A 28 2.34 10.03 -5.30
CA TYR A 28 1.92 9.60 -3.97
C TYR A 28 0.59 10.17 -3.48
N ASN A 29 -0.26 10.70 -4.38
CA ASN A 29 -1.64 11.02 -4.02
C ASN A 29 -2.44 9.73 -3.96
N ALA A 30 -3.00 9.42 -2.80
CA ALA A 30 -3.87 8.30 -2.53
C ALA A 30 -5.32 8.79 -2.44
N CYS A 31 -6.25 8.01 -2.98
CA CYS A 31 -7.68 8.23 -2.77
C CYS A 31 -8.48 6.93 -2.78
N ILE A 32 -9.62 6.96 -2.08
CA ILE A 32 -10.64 5.93 -2.13
C ILE A 32 -11.86 6.53 -2.83
N LEU A 33 -12.33 5.87 -3.87
CA LEU A 33 -13.41 6.32 -4.73
C LEU A 33 -14.63 5.39 -4.60
N GLU A 34 -15.81 5.97 -4.68
CA GLU A 34 -17.09 5.27 -4.71
C GLU A 34 -17.83 5.63 -5.99
N TYR A 35 -18.33 4.63 -6.71
CA TYR A 35 -19.24 4.81 -7.83
C TYR A 35 -20.66 5.07 -7.32
N LYS A 36 -21.29 6.20 -7.67
CA LYS A 36 -22.71 6.45 -7.41
C LYS A 36 -23.44 6.78 -8.71
N GLN A 37 -24.62 6.18 -8.86
CA GLN A 37 -25.52 6.45 -9.96
C GLN A 37 -26.88 6.85 -9.41
N SER A 38 -27.40 8.00 -9.82
CA SER A 38 -28.71 8.52 -9.44
C SER A 38 -29.53 8.75 -10.70
N GLY A 39 -30.33 7.75 -11.10
CA GLY A 39 -31.02 7.77 -12.39
C GLY A 39 -30.02 7.70 -13.55
N GLU A 40 -29.96 8.77 -14.36
CA GLU A 40 -29.02 8.90 -15.48
C GLU A 40 -27.68 9.54 -15.09
N SER A 41 -27.58 10.18 -13.92
CA SER A 41 -26.33 10.81 -13.49
C SER A 41 -25.37 9.78 -12.92
N ILE A 42 -24.11 9.81 -13.38
CA ILE A 42 -23.02 8.96 -12.91
C ILE A 42 -21.95 9.84 -12.29
N ASP A 43 -21.67 9.62 -11.01
CA ASP A 43 -20.69 10.37 -10.23
C ASP A 43 -19.66 9.42 -9.59
N ILE A 44 -18.39 9.84 -9.61
CA ILE A 44 -17.31 9.19 -8.88
C ILE A 44 -16.98 10.05 -7.66
N ILE A 45 -17.33 9.56 -6.49
CA ILE A 45 -17.20 10.31 -5.23
C ILE A 45 -15.91 9.92 -4.53
N THR A 46 -15.09 10.93 -4.21
CA THR A 46 -13.92 10.74 -3.36
C THR A 46 -14.34 10.59 -1.90
N ARG A 47 -14.23 9.39 -1.35
CA ARG A 47 -14.57 9.07 0.05
C ARG A 47 -13.47 9.49 1.04
N ALA A 48 -12.23 9.32 0.62
CA ALA A 48 -11.04 9.68 1.38
C ALA A 48 -9.92 10.05 0.39
N HIS A 49 -9.05 10.98 0.78
CA HIS A 49 -7.86 11.33 0.00
C HIS A 49 -6.74 11.87 0.89
N GLY A 50 -5.50 11.70 0.43
CA GLY A 50 -4.31 12.17 1.14
C GLY A 50 -3.06 12.03 0.27
N ASN A 51 -1.98 12.69 0.67
CA ASN A 51 -0.67 12.45 0.06
C ASN A 51 0.16 11.61 1.04
N VAL A 52 0.63 10.46 0.58
CA VAL A 52 1.35 9.47 1.41
C VAL A 52 2.86 9.53 1.21
N GLN A 53 3.39 10.59 0.61
CA GLN A 53 4.83 10.78 0.42
C GLN A 53 5.52 10.99 1.77
N ASP A 54 6.62 10.27 2.02
CA ASP A 54 7.50 10.56 3.15
C ASP A 54 8.48 11.69 2.78
N ARG A 55 8.89 12.47 3.78
CA ARG A 55 9.91 13.52 3.58
C ARG A 55 11.29 12.97 3.25
N ILE A 56 11.57 11.74 3.69
CA ILE A 56 12.86 11.06 3.58
C ILE A 56 12.57 9.62 3.12
N GLY A 57 13.40 9.09 2.22
CA GLY A 57 13.33 7.72 1.77
C GLY A 57 13.91 7.55 0.35
N ARG A 58 14.63 6.46 0.11
CA ARG A 58 15.08 6.07 -1.24
C ARG A 58 13.90 5.39 -1.94
N PRO A 59 13.37 5.93 -3.05
CA PRO A 59 12.34 5.25 -3.82
C PRO A 59 12.82 3.87 -4.24
N SER A 60 11.97 2.87 -4.10
CA SER A 60 12.38 1.51 -4.29
C SER A 60 12.46 1.13 -5.78
N GLU A 61 13.47 0.33 -6.14
CA GLU A 61 13.82 0.03 -7.55
C GLU A 61 12.76 -0.82 -8.25
N THR A 62 12.10 -1.70 -7.51
CA THR A 62 11.01 -2.57 -8.01
C THR A 62 9.66 -1.85 -8.08
N GLY A 63 9.66 -0.51 -7.99
CA GLY A 63 8.48 0.33 -8.19
C GLY A 63 7.56 0.44 -6.98
N ILE A 64 6.39 1.04 -7.17
CA ILE A 64 5.37 1.18 -6.11
C ILE A 64 4.54 -0.10 -6.04
N ILE A 65 4.44 -0.69 -4.85
CA ILE A 65 3.46 -1.76 -4.58
C ILE A 65 2.43 -1.26 -3.59
N GLY A 66 1.15 -1.46 -3.89
CA GLY A 66 0.06 -1.30 -2.94
C GLY A 66 -0.79 -2.54 -2.90
N ILE A 67 -1.11 -2.99 -1.69
CA ILE A 67 -1.84 -4.22 -1.41
C ILE A 67 -2.87 -3.96 -0.32
N ILE A 68 -3.98 -4.68 -0.36
CA ILE A 68 -5.07 -4.54 0.61
C ILE A 68 -5.23 -5.84 1.38
N ASP A 69 -5.39 -5.76 2.70
CA ASP A 69 -5.68 -6.91 3.54
C ASP A 69 -7.02 -7.56 3.11
N PRO A 70 -7.12 -8.89 2.99
CA PRO A 70 -8.35 -9.57 2.56
C PRO A 70 -9.58 -9.28 3.41
N GLU A 71 -9.39 -8.99 4.70
CA GLU A 71 -10.49 -8.60 5.59
C GLU A 71 -10.76 -7.08 5.59
N CYS A 72 -10.10 -6.34 4.69
CA CYS A 72 -10.19 -4.90 4.51
C CYS A 72 -9.86 -4.10 5.78
N ARG A 73 -8.90 -4.57 6.59
CA ARG A 73 -8.48 -3.90 7.84
C ARG A 73 -7.48 -2.77 7.58
N MET A 74 -6.66 -2.89 6.55
CA MET A 74 -5.63 -1.90 6.20
C MET A 74 -5.18 -2.01 4.75
N ILE A 75 -4.55 -0.94 4.26
CA ILE A 75 -3.80 -0.90 3.00
C ILE A 75 -2.32 -0.88 3.35
N GLY A 76 -1.55 -1.77 2.74
CA GLY A 76 -0.09 -1.82 2.81
C GLY A 76 0.52 -1.21 1.54
N LEU A 77 1.50 -0.33 1.71
CA LEU A 77 2.21 0.35 0.62
C LEU A 77 3.73 0.16 0.80
N ARG A 78 4.39 -0.36 -0.22
CA ARG A 78 5.86 -0.39 -0.31
C ARG A 78 6.28 0.67 -1.32
N LEU A 79 6.70 1.82 -0.79
CA LEU A 79 7.08 3.02 -1.56
C LEU A 79 8.61 3.22 -1.58
N TYR A 80 9.26 2.96 -0.45
CA TYR A 80 10.68 3.20 -0.21
C TYR A 80 11.35 1.94 0.32
N ASP A 81 12.65 1.81 0.09
CA ASP A 81 13.43 0.68 0.62
C ASP A 81 13.46 0.73 2.16
N GLY A 82 13.30 -0.43 2.81
CA GLY A 82 13.32 -0.56 4.27
C GLY A 82 12.09 0.01 4.99
N LEU A 83 11.05 0.44 4.28
CA LEU A 83 9.82 0.97 4.86
C LEU A 83 8.57 0.31 4.26
N PHE A 84 7.72 -0.22 5.13
CA PHE A 84 6.37 -0.65 4.82
C PHE A 84 5.36 0.30 5.43
N LYS A 85 4.65 1.04 4.59
CA LYS A 85 3.66 2.03 5.03
C LYS A 85 2.30 1.39 5.16
N VAL A 86 1.62 1.66 6.27
CA VAL A 86 0.31 1.09 6.60
C VAL A 86 -0.71 2.22 6.74
N ILE A 87 -1.81 2.12 6.00
CA ILE A 87 -2.99 2.98 6.12
C ILE A 87 -4.11 2.15 6.74
N PRO A 88 -4.51 2.40 8.00
CA PRO A 88 -5.68 1.77 8.59
C PRO A 88 -6.95 2.13 7.83
N LEU A 89 -7.74 1.12 7.48
CA LEU A 89 -9.05 1.28 6.83
C LEU A 89 -10.13 1.46 7.90
N ASP A 90 -10.13 2.62 8.54
CA ASP A 90 -11.20 3.04 9.44
C ASP A 90 -12.12 4.05 8.74
N ARG A 91 -13.41 4.04 9.08
CA ARG A 91 -14.42 4.97 8.53
C ARG A 91 -14.10 6.42 8.89
N ASP A 92 -13.40 6.64 10.00
CA ASP A 92 -13.01 7.96 10.48
C ASP A 92 -11.72 8.47 9.79
N ASN A 93 -10.96 7.60 9.11
CA ASN A 93 -9.68 7.96 8.48
C ASN A 93 -9.86 8.57 7.07
N LYS A 94 -10.60 9.68 6.98
CA LYS A 94 -10.84 10.38 5.69
C LYS A 94 -9.58 11.01 5.07
N GLU A 95 -8.59 11.30 5.90
CA GLU A 95 -7.31 11.90 5.49
C GLU A 95 -6.27 10.86 5.05
N LEU A 96 -6.59 9.56 5.13
CA LEU A 96 -5.66 8.46 4.84
C LEU A 96 -4.35 8.57 5.64
N LYS A 97 -4.46 8.91 6.94
CA LYS A 97 -3.32 8.92 7.85
C LYS A 97 -2.69 7.54 7.87
N ALA A 98 -1.37 7.54 7.77
CA ALA A 98 -0.55 6.34 7.63
C ALA A 98 0.61 6.38 8.62
N PHE A 99 1.16 5.21 8.94
CA PHE A 99 2.40 5.08 9.68
C PHE A 99 3.35 4.12 8.96
N ASN A 100 4.64 4.22 9.26
CA ASN A 100 5.67 3.37 8.65
C ASN A 100 6.14 2.30 9.64
N ILE A 101 6.28 1.08 9.14
CA ILE A 101 6.94 -0.04 9.81
C ILE A 101 8.30 -0.21 9.12
N ARG A 102 9.36 -0.38 9.91
CA ARG A 102 10.70 -0.65 9.38
C ARG A 102 10.78 -2.09 8.89
N LEU A 103 11.27 -2.28 7.67
CA LEU A 103 11.68 -3.59 7.14
C LEU A 103 13.20 -3.68 7.18
N GLU A 104 13.73 -4.81 7.64
CA GLU A 104 15.17 -5.07 7.65
C GLU A 104 15.66 -5.38 6.23
N GLU A 105 14.84 -6.06 5.44
CA GLU A 105 15.10 -6.40 4.06
C GLU A 105 14.91 -5.17 3.16
N LEU A 106 16.02 -4.62 2.66
CA LEU A 106 16.00 -3.42 1.82
C LEU A 106 15.52 -3.69 0.39
N HIS A 107 15.85 -4.87 -0.17
CA HIS A 107 15.58 -5.21 -1.57
C HIS A 107 14.37 -6.13 -1.71
N VAL A 108 13.17 -5.59 -1.43
CA VAL A 108 11.91 -6.31 -1.60
C VAL A 108 11.50 -6.35 -3.08
N ILE A 109 11.26 -7.56 -3.59
CA ILE A 109 10.86 -7.80 -4.98
C ILE A 109 9.35 -7.68 -5.14
N ASP A 110 8.58 -8.46 -4.36
CA ASP A 110 7.11 -8.39 -4.32
C ASP A 110 6.60 -8.67 -2.90
N VAL A 111 5.39 -8.21 -2.60
CA VAL A 111 4.70 -8.38 -1.32
C VAL A 111 3.20 -8.57 -1.53
N LYS A 112 2.56 -9.42 -0.74
CA LYS A 112 1.11 -9.65 -0.71
C LYS A 112 0.63 -9.93 0.72
N PHE A 113 -0.64 -9.62 1.00
CA PHE A 113 -1.30 -10.11 2.22
C PHE A 113 -1.73 -11.57 2.03
N LEU A 114 -1.56 -12.37 3.08
CA LEU A 114 -2.04 -13.75 3.12
C LEU A 114 -3.52 -13.83 3.52
N TYR A 115 -4.21 -14.82 2.97
CA TYR A 115 -5.61 -15.13 3.30
C TYR A 115 -5.67 -16.07 4.51
N GLY A 116 -6.78 -16.00 5.27
CA GLY A 116 -7.04 -16.92 6.38
C GLY A 116 -6.21 -16.69 7.65
N CYS A 117 -5.56 -15.53 7.77
CA CYS A 117 -4.73 -15.18 8.93
C CYS A 117 -5.51 -14.37 9.97
N GLN A 118 -5.41 -14.75 11.24
CA GLN A 118 -6.05 -14.05 12.37
C GLN A 118 -5.58 -12.59 12.48
N ALA A 119 -4.30 -12.34 12.22
CA ALA A 119 -3.73 -11.00 12.11
C ALA A 119 -3.37 -10.70 10.63
N PRO A 120 -3.42 -9.43 10.20
CA PRO A 120 -2.93 -9.03 8.87
C PRO A 120 -1.47 -9.47 8.71
N THR A 121 -1.24 -10.39 7.80
CA THR A 121 0.07 -11.04 7.62
C THR A 121 0.54 -10.81 6.19
N ILE A 122 1.74 -10.24 6.04
CA ILE A 122 2.35 -10.05 4.72
C ILE A 122 3.31 -11.21 4.41
N CYS A 123 3.35 -11.62 3.16
CA CYS A 123 4.35 -12.49 2.57
C CYS A 123 5.09 -11.69 1.51
N PHE A 124 6.42 -11.71 1.51
CA PHE A 124 7.24 -10.98 0.57
C PHE A 124 8.46 -11.79 0.15
N VAL A 125 8.92 -11.53 -1.08
CA VAL A 125 10.18 -12.06 -1.61
C VAL A 125 11.20 -10.94 -1.60
N TYR A 126 12.39 -11.20 -1.10
CA TYR A 126 13.48 -10.24 -1.06
C TYR A 126 14.78 -10.85 -1.58
N GLN A 127 15.68 -9.99 -2.03
CA GLN A 127 17.02 -10.39 -2.43
C GLN A 127 18.02 -9.98 -1.35
N VAL A 128 18.91 -10.90 -0.99
CA VAL A 128 20.11 -10.57 -0.23
C VAL A 128 21.20 -10.21 -1.23
N LEU A 129 21.77 -9.02 -1.11
CA LEU A 129 23.02 -8.72 -1.78
C LEU A 129 24.11 -9.35 -0.91
N ASP A 130 24.75 -10.42 -1.39
CA ASP A 130 25.94 -10.95 -0.75
C ASP A 130 27.00 -9.85 -0.72
N GLN A 131 27.14 -9.18 0.42
CA GLN A 131 28.38 -8.49 0.74
C GLN A 131 29.36 -9.58 1.15
N GLU A 132 30.20 -9.97 0.19
CA GLU A 132 31.46 -10.70 0.34
C GLU A 132 31.62 -11.57 1.60
N GLU A 133 31.74 -12.89 1.41
CA GLU A 133 32.46 -13.81 2.31
C GLU A 133 33.97 -13.45 2.43
N GLY A 134 34.31 -12.17 2.62
CA GLY A 134 35.67 -11.66 2.70
C GLY A 134 36.05 -11.31 4.14
N GLY A 135 36.56 -12.29 4.90
CA GLY A 135 37.39 -11.99 6.08
C GLY A 135 36.92 -12.54 7.42
N ARG A 136 36.63 -13.85 7.51
CA ARG A 136 37.03 -14.59 8.72
C ARG A 136 38.36 -15.27 8.42
N ASN A 137 39.44 -14.51 8.50
CA ASN A 137 40.74 -15.13 8.78
C ASN A 137 40.66 -15.64 10.22
N CYS A 138 40.58 -16.97 10.34
CA CYS A 138 41.04 -17.65 11.53
C CYS A 138 42.57 -17.60 11.53
N GLU A 139 43.13 -16.65 12.27
CA GLU A 139 44.44 -16.78 12.93
C GLU A 139 44.30 -16.27 14.37
#